data_AF-A0A2D5B6Y6-F1
#
_entry.id   AF-A0A2D5B6Y6-F1
#
_cell.length_a   1.000
_cell.length_b   1.000
_cell.length_c   1.000
_cell.angle_alpha   90.00
_cell.angle_beta   90.00
_cell.angle_gamma   90.00
#
_symmetry.space_group_name_H-M   'P 1'
#
loop_
_entity.id
_entity.type
_entity.pdbx_description
1 polymer ?
#
loop_
_entity_poly.entity_id
_entity_poly.type
_entity_poly.pdbx_seq_one_letter_code
_entity_poly.pdbx_strand_id
1 'polypeptide(L)'
;MRRCLILLIVGAVVIASTIIYALVAGNFTAEAVTMFPLPWFQLSMVDLYLGFLLFGGWVLFREPSRTAAVVWIVLLLTLGNVTACVYAIRAIVRSGGDWTHFWLGDRMSGSAN
;
A
#
# COMPACT_ATOMS: atom_id res chain seq x y z
N MET A 1 -9.25 -9.09 -14.12
CA MET A 1 -7.98 -8.75 -13.44
C MET A 1 -6.99 -7.91 -14.25
N ARG A 2 -6.64 -8.25 -15.51
CA ARG A 2 -5.61 -7.51 -16.30
C ARG A 2 -5.75 -5.97 -16.32
N ARG A 3 -6.97 -5.41 -16.36
CA ARG A 3 -7.19 -3.94 -16.26
C ARG A 3 -6.75 -3.37 -14.91
N CYS A 4 -7.07 -4.06 -13.81
CA CYS A 4 -6.67 -3.67 -12.45
C CYS A 4 -5.15 -3.74 -12.28
N LEU A 5 -4.49 -4.75 -12.86
CA LEU A 5 -3.04 -4.86 -12.88
C LEU A 5 -2.39 -3.65 -13.57
N ILE A 6 -2.90 -3.23 -14.73
CA ILE A 6 -2.41 -2.05 -15.45
C ILE A 6 -2.60 -0.78 -14.59
N LEU A 7 -3.77 -0.60 -13.97
CA LEU A 7 -4.03 0.55 -13.09
C LEU A 7 -3.07 0.60 -11.90
N LEU A 8 -2.77 -0.54 -11.26
CA LEU A 8 -1.82 -0.60 -10.16
C LEU A 8 -0.37 -0.33 -10.59
N ILE A 9 0.03 -0.80 -11.79
CA ILE A 9 1.35 -0.51 -12.35
C ILE A 9 1.49 0.99 -12.65
N VAL A 10 0.48 1.59 -13.30
CA VAL A 10 0.46 3.04 -13.57
C VAL A 10 0.48 3.84 -12.27
N GLY A 11 -0.32 3.46 -11.26
CA GLY A 11 -0.33 4.09 -9.95
C GLY A 11 1.02 4.00 -9.24
N ALA A 12 1.67 2.82 -9.26
CA ALA A 12 3.01 2.63 -8.70
C ALA A 12 4.05 3.54 -9.38
N VAL A 13 4.03 3.60 -10.72
CA VAL A 13 4.93 4.45 -11.51
C VAL A 13 4.71 5.93 -11.20
N VAL A 14 3.47 6.40 -11.20
CA VAL A 14 3.14 7.81 -10.88
C VAL A 14 3.65 8.19 -9.49
N ILE A 15 3.33 7.40 -8.46
CA ILE A 15 3.73 7.72 -7.08
C ILE A 15 5.25 7.64 -6.92
N ALA A 16 5.91 6.65 -7.51
CA ALA A 16 7.37 6.56 -7.48
C ALA A 16 8.03 7.75 -8.19
N SER A 17 7.52 8.18 -9.35
CA SER A 17 8.01 9.37 -10.06
C SER A 17 7.81 10.65 -9.25
N THR A 18 6.67 10.82 -8.58
CA THR A 18 6.41 11.98 -7.71
C THR A 18 7.31 11.99 -6.48
N ILE A 19 7.60 10.83 -5.88
CA ILE A 19 8.56 10.71 -4.77
C ILE A 19 9.97 11.10 -5.24
N ILE A 20 10.43 10.59 -6.39
CA ILE A 20 11.74 10.96 -6.94
C ILE A 20 11.83 12.46 -7.23
N TYR A 21 10.78 13.05 -7.82
CA TYR A 21 10.70 14.49 -8.04
C TYR A 21 10.80 15.27 -6.72
N ALA A 22 10.01 14.90 -5.70
CA ALA A 22 10.01 15.57 -4.40
C ALA A 22 11.35 15.45 -3.66
N LEU A 23 12.05 14.31 -3.78
CA LEU A 23 13.38 14.10 -3.20
C LEU A 23 14.49 14.90 -3.89
N VAL A 24 14.33 15.24 -5.17
CA VAL A 24 15.34 15.98 -5.96
C VAL A 24 15.09 17.50 -5.93
N ALA A 25 13.83 17.92 -5.97
CA ALA A 25 13.44 19.33 -6.09
C ALA A 25 13.01 19.98 -4.76
N GLY A 26 12.55 19.19 -3.79
CA GLY A 26 11.99 19.67 -2.53
C GLY A 26 12.95 19.57 -1.34
N ASN A 27 12.65 20.31 -0.27
CA ASN A 27 13.28 20.15 1.03
C ASN A 27 12.20 19.74 2.04
N PHE A 28 12.04 18.42 2.20
CA PHE A 28 11.02 17.80 3.05
C PHE A 28 10.92 18.41 4.44
N THR A 29 12.05 18.68 5.11
CA THR A 29 12.05 19.21 6.48
C THR A 29 11.60 20.68 6.53
N ALA A 30 12.06 21.52 5.58
CA ALA A 30 11.66 22.92 5.52
C ALA A 30 10.19 23.08 5.13
N GLU A 31 9.73 22.29 4.15
CA GLU A 31 8.33 22.24 3.72
C GLU A 31 7.43 21.71 4.83
N ALA A 32 7.82 20.64 5.53
CA ALA A 32 7.06 20.09 6.65
C ALA A 32 6.82 21.14 7.75
N VAL A 33 7.84 21.92 8.15
CA VAL A 33 7.67 22.96 9.19
C VAL A 33 6.65 24.03 8.79
N THR A 34 6.53 24.36 7.51
CA THR A 34 5.54 25.35 7.01
C THR A 34 4.15 24.75 6.75
N MET A 35 4.08 23.47 6.39
CA MET A 35 2.84 22.76 6.06
C MET A 35 2.14 22.16 7.28
N PHE A 36 2.90 21.69 8.29
CA PHE A 36 2.34 21.00 9.47
C PHE A 36 1.32 21.84 10.29
N PRO A 37 1.42 23.18 10.37
CA PRO A 37 0.39 24.01 11.01
C PRO A 37 -0.93 24.10 10.22
N LEU A 38 -0.97 23.71 8.95
CA LEU A 38 -2.17 23.80 8.11
C LEU A 38 -3.14 22.65 8.43
N PRO A 39 -4.40 22.92 8.85
CA PRO A 39 -5.33 21.87 9.28
C PRO A 39 -5.61 20.81 8.20
N TRP A 40 -5.64 21.21 6.93
CA TRP A 40 -5.82 20.28 5.81
C TRP A 40 -4.65 19.31 5.65
N PHE A 41 -3.41 19.77 5.87
CA PHE A 41 -2.23 18.90 5.80
C PHE A 41 -2.27 17.86 6.93
N GLN A 42 -2.61 18.27 8.15
CA GLN A 42 -2.79 17.37 9.29
C GLN A 42 -3.88 16.32 9.01
N LEU A 43 -5.03 16.74 8.49
CA LEU A 43 -6.12 15.83 8.11
C LEU A 43 -5.69 14.83 7.03
N SER A 44 -5.00 15.28 5.98
CA SER A 44 -4.47 14.40 4.93
C SER A 44 -3.42 13.41 5.44
N MET A 45 -2.60 13.78 6.42
CA MET A 45 -1.68 12.83 7.07
C MET A 45 -2.45 11.78 7.88
N VAL A 46 -3.44 12.19 8.68
CA VAL A 46 -4.26 11.24 9.46
C VAL A 46 -5.02 10.29 8.53
N ASP A 47 -5.66 10.79 7.49
CA ASP A 47 -6.37 9.99 6.48
C ASP A 47 -5.44 8.97 5.79
N LEU A 48 -4.26 9.42 5.34
CA LEU A 48 -3.25 8.57 4.71
C LEU A 48 -2.78 7.43 5.63
N TYR A 49 -2.42 7.73 6.88
CA TYR A 49 -1.94 6.72 7.82
C TYR A 49 -3.06 5.79 8.32
N LEU A 50 -4.30 6.27 8.47
CA LEU A 50 -5.45 5.39 8.71
C LEU A 50 -5.68 4.44 7.52
N GLY A 51 -5.55 4.93 6.29
CA GLY A 51 -5.56 4.11 5.08
C GLY A 51 -4.48 3.02 5.10
N PHE A 52 -3.26 3.35 5.53
CA PHE A 52 -2.17 2.38 5.69
C PHE A 52 -2.47 1.34 6.77
N LEU A 53 -3.09 1.72 7.90
CA LEU A 53 -3.48 0.77 8.95
C LEU A 53 -4.59 -0.17 8.48
N LEU A 54 -5.59 0.32 7.75
CA LEU A 54 -6.66 -0.50 7.17
C LEU A 54 -6.12 -1.49 6.12
N PHE A 55 -5.26 -1.02 5.22
CA PHE A 55 -4.60 -1.88 4.23
C PHE A 55 -3.65 -2.89 4.91
N GLY A 56 -2.91 -2.47 5.93
CA GLY A 56 -2.08 -3.34 6.76
C GLY A 56 -2.88 -4.43 7.49
N GLY A 57 -4.09 -4.10 7.96
CA GLY A 57 -5.04 -5.07 8.50
C GLY A 57 -5.46 -6.11 7.46
N TRP A 58 -5.74 -5.69 6.22
CA TRP A 58 -6.01 -6.60 5.11
C TRP A 58 -4.80 -7.48 4.77
N VAL A 59 -3.58 -6.93 4.75
CA VAL A 59 -2.32 -7.68 4.55
C VAL A 59 -2.13 -8.74 5.64
N LEU A 60 -2.35 -8.38 6.91
CA LEU A 60 -2.24 -9.28 8.08
C LEU A 60 -3.32 -10.38 8.08
N PHE A 61 -4.51 -10.07 7.58
CA PHE A 61 -5.52 -11.10 7.31
C PHE A 61 -5.07 -12.01 6.17
N ARG A 62 -4.56 -11.44 5.06
CA ARG A 62 -4.28 -12.14 3.80
C ARG A 62 -3.06 -13.07 3.82
N GLU A 63 -1.97 -12.69 4.48
CA GLU A 63 -0.75 -13.51 4.54
C GLU A 63 -0.85 -14.61 5.61
N PRO A 64 -0.39 -15.86 5.33
CA PRO A 64 -0.34 -16.92 6.32
C PRO A 64 0.76 -16.68 7.38
N SER A 65 1.85 -16.00 7.01
CA SER A 65 2.96 -15.67 7.90
C SER A 65 2.79 -14.27 8.48
N ARG A 66 2.59 -14.18 9.81
CA ARG A 66 2.55 -12.91 10.54
C ARG A 66 3.84 -12.10 10.35
N THR A 67 4.99 -12.75 10.24
CA THR A 67 6.28 -12.08 9.99
C THR A 67 6.31 -11.43 8.61
N ALA A 68 5.81 -12.12 7.58
CA ALA A 68 5.71 -11.54 6.23
C ALA A 68 4.74 -10.35 6.20
N ALA A 69 3.60 -10.45 6.89
CA ALA A 69 2.66 -9.34 7.03
C ALA A 69 3.29 -8.12 7.73
N VAL A 70 4.01 -8.32 8.84
CA VAL A 70 4.71 -7.23 9.55
C VAL A 70 5.74 -6.56 8.66
N VAL A 71 6.53 -7.31 7.87
CA VAL A 71 7.47 -6.74 6.90
C VAL A 71 6.75 -5.86 5.87
N TRP A 72 5.63 -6.33 5.31
CA TRP A 72 4.83 -5.54 4.38
C TRP A 72 4.23 -4.27 5.02
N ILE A 73 3.80 -4.34 6.29
CA ILE A 73 3.28 -3.17 7.03
C ILE A 73 4.39 -2.15 7.29
N VAL A 74 5.59 -2.59 7.68
CA VAL A 74 6.75 -1.68 7.85
C VAL A 74 7.14 -1.04 6.53
N LEU A 75 7.17 -1.80 5.42
CA LEU A 75 7.40 -1.26 4.08
C LEU A 75 6.29 -0.30 3.63
N LEU A 76 5.05 -0.49 4.07
CA LEU A 76 3.93 0.40 3.76
C LEU A 76 4.04 1.73 4.53
N LEU A 77 4.39 1.68 5.81
CA LEU A 77 4.58 2.88 6.64
C LEU A 77 5.82 3.70 6.25
N THR A 78 6.80 3.10 5.55
CA THR A 78 8.06 3.76 5.16
C THR A 78 8.12 4.19 3.69
N LEU A 79 7.68 3.35 2.75
CA LEU A 79 7.65 3.68 1.30
C LEU A 79 6.26 4.15 0.82
N GLY A 80 5.26 4.14 1.71
CA GLY A 80 3.90 4.58 1.41
C GLY A 80 3.19 3.74 0.34
N ASN A 81 2.34 4.39 -0.44
CA ASN A 81 1.46 3.75 -1.42
C ASN A 81 2.18 2.97 -2.54
N VAL A 82 3.48 3.19 -2.78
CA VAL A 82 4.26 2.34 -3.70
C VAL A 82 4.23 0.88 -3.24
N THR A 83 4.42 0.65 -1.93
CA THR A 83 4.33 -0.69 -1.34
C THR A 83 2.92 -1.25 -1.46
N ALA A 84 1.87 -0.44 -1.27
CA ALA A 84 0.48 -0.88 -1.43
C ALA A 84 0.22 -1.37 -2.87
N CYS A 85 0.67 -0.63 -3.88
CA CYS A 85 0.57 -1.04 -5.28
C CYS A 85 1.37 -2.33 -5.56
N VAL A 86 2.62 -2.43 -5.09
CA VAL A 86 3.46 -3.63 -5.27
C VAL A 86 2.83 -4.87 -4.60
N TYR A 87 2.29 -4.73 -3.39
CA TYR A 87 1.60 -5.81 -2.70
C TYR A 87 0.31 -6.22 -3.43
N ALA A 88 -0.51 -5.26 -3.87
CA ALA A 88 -1.71 -5.54 -4.65
C ALA A 88 -1.41 -6.21 -6.00
N ILE A 89 -0.34 -5.81 -6.69
CA ILE A 89 0.17 -6.47 -7.90
C ILE A 89 0.55 -7.92 -7.59
N ARG A 90 1.34 -8.17 -6.55
CA ARG A 90 1.71 -9.51 -6.08
C ARG A 90 0.47 -10.35 -5.74
N ALA A 91 -0.53 -9.76 -5.11
CA ALA A 91 -1.79 -10.41 -4.77
C ALA A 91 -2.61 -10.83 -6.00
N ILE A 92 -2.70 -9.98 -7.04
CA ILE A 92 -3.36 -10.30 -8.31
C ILE A 92 -2.60 -11.38 -9.09
N VAL A 93 -1.26 -11.28 -9.17
CA VAL A 93 -0.45 -12.28 -9.88
C VAL A 93 -0.56 -13.66 -9.20
N ARG A 94 -0.54 -13.71 -7.86
CA ARG A 94 -0.77 -14.94 -7.09
C ARG A 94 -2.19 -15.49 -7.19
N SER A 95 -3.21 -14.69 -7.51
CA SER A 95 -4.59 -15.17 -7.58
C SER A 95 -5.00 -15.73 -8.94
N GLY A 96 -4.14 -15.66 -9.96
CA GLY A 96 -4.33 -16.35 -11.25
C GLY A 96 -5.56 -15.95 -12.08
N GLY A 97 -6.35 -14.96 -11.61
CA GLY A 97 -7.64 -14.60 -12.20
C GLY A 97 -8.83 -14.69 -11.23
N ASP A 98 -8.70 -15.43 -10.12
CA ASP A 98 -9.76 -15.58 -9.12
C ASP A 98 -9.80 -14.41 -8.11
N TRP A 99 -10.97 -13.78 -8.00
CA TRP A 99 -11.22 -12.70 -7.05
C TRP A 99 -11.29 -13.19 -5.60
N THR A 100 -11.71 -14.43 -5.38
CA THR A 100 -11.84 -15.01 -4.05
C THR A 100 -10.46 -15.20 -3.43
N HIS A 101 -9.53 -15.81 -4.17
CA HIS A 101 -8.12 -15.90 -3.80
C HIS A 101 -7.41 -14.54 -3.77
N PHE A 102 -7.88 -13.51 -4.51
CA PHE A 102 -7.36 -12.14 -4.37
C PHE A 102 -7.72 -11.49 -3.04
N TRP A 103 -8.93 -11.71 -2.51
CA TRP A 103 -9.35 -11.10 -1.24
C TRP A 103 -8.95 -11.92 -0.01
N LEU A 104 -9.18 -13.24 -0.02
CA LEU A 104 -9.01 -14.11 1.14
C LEU A 104 -7.58 -14.68 1.30
N GLY A 105 -6.88 -14.87 0.19
CA GLY A 105 -5.55 -15.49 0.17
C GLY A 105 -5.61 -16.95 0.60
N ASP A 106 -4.53 -17.41 1.24
CA ASP A 106 -4.30 -18.82 1.51
C ASP A 106 -5.30 -19.42 2.53
N ARG A 107 -6.08 -18.59 3.25
CA ARG A 107 -7.12 -19.03 4.20
C ARG A 107 -8.28 -19.77 3.56
N MET A 108 -8.43 -19.74 2.24
CA MET A 108 -9.43 -20.56 1.53
C MET A 108 -9.30 -22.06 1.86
N SER A 109 -8.06 -22.54 2.08
CA SER A 109 -7.78 -23.95 2.41
C SER A 109 -8.34 -24.42 3.77
N GLY A 110 -8.78 -23.51 4.64
CA GLY A 110 -9.29 -23.83 5.98
C GLY A 110 -10.81 -23.97 6.08
N SER A 111 -11.56 -23.75 5.00
CA SER A 111 -13.04 -23.72 5.01
C SER A 111 -13.68 -24.91 4.27
N ALA A 112 -12.90 -25.95 3.93
CA ALA A 112 -13.31 -27.08 3.09
C ALA A 112 -13.25 -28.45 3.80
N ASN A 113 -13.25 -28.45 5.14
CA ASN A 113 -13.38 -29.63 6.01
C ASN A 113 -14.56 -29.43 6.97
#